data_AF-A0A1E4NJE1-F1
#
_entry.id   AF-A0A1E4NJE1-F1
#
_cell.length_a   1.000
_cell.length_b   1.000
_cell.length_c   1.000
_cell.angle_alpha   90.00
_cell.angle_beta   90.00
_cell.angle_gamma   90.00
#
_symmetry.space_group_name_H-M   'P 1'
#
loop_
_entity.id
_entity.type
_entity.pdbx_description
1 polymer ?
#
loop_
_entity_poly.entity_id
_entity_poly.type
_entity_poly.pdbx_seq_one_letter_code
_entity_poly.pdbx_strand_id
1 'polypeptide(L)'
;MKPMLAIFGGALAIYVVIVLLIAVGPAIDLSRTPAGPDVQPLTQLQAEGREVFAGNGCGYCHTQQVRPIPEDQVFGRPSAPGDFTYQTPELLGSERTGPDLTNVGNTKPSDVWQYIHLYDPRAVVPESIMPNFKFLFRVVDKAPPGETAVPVPAQFAPARGVVIPTQQAKALVAYLLSLKQTPIPGYSMNGGMGGMTSAAPSPSAPASSAPAAAGAYSYDAGKGEALFTANCSACHQTTGEGIPGAFPPLKGNAAVDNDDPTLHIHTVLHGAHGVTIGGVKYTSVMPPFAGQLSDADIADIVNYERSSWGNHSKHVTTADVAAVRAKGK
;
A
#
# COMPACT_ATOMS: atom_id res chain seq x y z
N MET A 1 -1.77 4.47 64.75
CA MET A 1 -0.95 5.31 63.85
C MET A 1 0.14 4.52 63.11
N LYS A 2 1.06 3.82 63.79
CA LYS A 2 2.11 2.99 63.15
C LYS A 2 1.63 1.98 62.08
N PRO A 3 0.56 1.19 62.31
CA PRO A 3 0.09 0.23 61.28
C PRO A 3 -0.48 0.91 60.04
N MET A 4 -1.18 2.04 60.20
CA MET A 4 -1.66 2.82 59.05
C MET A 4 -0.51 3.44 58.26
N LEU A 5 0.51 3.98 58.94
CA LEU A 5 1.68 4.55 58.27
C LEU A 5 2.44 3.48 57.46
N ALA A 6 2.53 2.25 57.99
CA ALA A 6 3.14 1.11 57.29
C ALA A 6 2.33 0.68 56.06
N ILE A 7 1.00 0.62 56.16
CA ILE A 7 0.12 0.27 55.04
C ILE A 7 0.19 1.32 53.93
N PHE A 8 0.04 2.61 54.28
CA PHE A 8 0.10 3.69 53.30
C PHE A 8 1.49 3.83 52.67
N GLY A 9 2.55 3.77 53.48
CA GLY A 9 3.93 3.84 52.99
C GLY A 9 4.29 2.66 52.09
N GLY A 10 3.90 1.44 52.48
CA GLY A 10 4.11 0.24 51.68
C GLY A 10 3.35 0.27 50.35
N ALA A 11 2.06 0.65 50.38
CA ALA A 11 1.25 0.78 49.17
C ALA A 11 1.80 1.85 48.21
N LEU A 12 2.23 3.00 48.73
CA LEU A 12 2.86 4.05 47.93
C LEU A 12 4.19 3.58 47.33
N ALA A 13 5.04 2.89 48.10
CA ALA A 13 6.30 2.36 47.61
C ALA A 13 6.08 1.34 46.47
N ILE A 14 5.12 0.42 46.63
CA ILE A 14 4.75 -0.54 45.58
C ILE A 14 4.24 0.20 44.34
N TYR A 15 3.35 1.19 44.51
CA TYR A 15 2.85 1.98 43.39
C TYR A 15 3.97 2.71 42.65
N VAL A 16 4.90 3.36 43.36
CA VAL A 16 6.05 4.04 42.77
C VAL A 16 6.93 3.07 41.99
N VAL A 17 7.23 1.90 42.55
CA VAL A 17 8.01 0.86 41.86
C VAL A 17 7.30 0.39 40.59
N ILE A 18 5.99 0.14 40.64
CA ILE A 18 5.19 -0.26 39.48
C ILE A 18 5.21 0.83 38.41
N VAL A 19 5.02 2.11 38.76
CA VAL A 19 5.08 3.23 37.81
C VAL A 19 6.45 3.35 37.17
N LEU A 20 7.53 3.21 37.95
CA LEU A 20 8.89 3.26 37.42
C LEU A 20 9.16 2.11 36.44
N LEU A 21 8.70 0.90 36.74
CA LEU A 21 8.94 -0.28 35.91
C LEU A 21 8.03 -0.37 34.68
N ILE A 22 6.76 0.02 34.79
CA ILE A 22 5.76 -0.19 33.71
C ILE A 22 5.57 1.06 32.85
N ALA A 23 5.76 2.27 33.40
CA ALA A 23 5.58 3.51 32.64
C ALA A 23 6.90 4.20 32.33
N VAL A 24 7.69 4.55 33.36
CA VAL A 24 8.88 5.40 33.16
C VAL A 24 10.00 4.65 32.42
N GLY A 25 10.30 3.42 32.83
CA GLY A 25 11.32 2.59 32.17
C GLY A 25 11.05 2.39 30.67
N PRO A 26 9.87 1.86 30.29
CA PRO A 26 9.48 1.72 28.90
C PRO A 26 9.43 3.04 28.13
N ALA A 27 8.96 4.13 28.74
CA ALA A 27 8.97 5.44 28.09
C ALA A 27 10.39 5.94 27.79
N ILE A 28 11.34 5.73 28.71
CA ILE A 28 12.76 6.06 28.48
C ILE A 28 13.33 5.21 27.35
N ASP A 29 13.05 3.91 27.34
CA ASP A 29 13.50 3.00 26.28
C ASP A 29 12.94 3.41 24.90
N LEU A 30 11.63 3.68 24.83
CA LEU A 30 10.96 4.13 23.60
C LEU A 30 11.50 5.49 23.13
N SER A 31 11.74 6.44 24.03
CA SER A 31 12.30 7.76 23.69
C SER A 31 13.72 7.70 23.10
N ARG A 32 14.42 6.59 23.30
CA ARG A 32 15.77 6.32 22.78
C ARG A 32 15.76 5.41 21.55
N THR A 33 14.60 4.88 21.16
CA THR A 33 14.46 4.04 19.98
C THR A 33 14.71 4.90 18.73
N PRO A 34 15.71 4.57 17.90
CA PRO A 34 15.95 5.30 16.67
C PRO A 34 14.83 5.06 15.65
N ALA A 35 14.71 6.00 14.71
CA ALA A 35 13.83 5.82 13.55
C ALA A 35 14.19 4.54 12.78
N GLY A 36 13.15 3.84 12.32
CA GLY A 36 13.31 2.68 11.43
C GLY A 36 13.89 3.08 10.06
N PRO A 37 14.27 2.10 9.23
CA PRO A 37 14.74 2.35 7.88
C PRO A 37 13.75 3.21 7.08
N ASP A 38 14.24 4.28 6.45
CA ASP A 38 13.49 5.27 5.65
C ASP A 38 12.33 5.97 6.37
N VAL A 39 12.21 5.85 7.69
CA VAL A 39 11.24 6.60 8.48
C VAL A 39 11.69 8.05 8.55
N GLN A 40 10.90 8.95 7.96
CA GLN A 40 11.18 10.38 7.89
C GLN A 40 10.03 11.20 8.50
N PRO A 41 10.30 12.43 8.97
CA PRO A 41 9.24 13.34 9.38
C PRO A 41 8.24 13.60 8.24
N LEU A 42 6.95 13.70 8.61
CA LEU A 42 5.90 14.02 7.64
C LEU A 42 6.09 15.44 7.09
N THR A 43 5.89 15.60 5.78
CA THR A 43 5.70 16.92 5.17
C THR A 43 4.46 17.61 5.73
N GLN A 44 4.35 18.93 5.57
CA GLN A 44 3.20 19.69 6.04
C GLN A 44 1.85 19.14 5.52
N LEU A 45 1.80 18.75 4.23
CA LEU A 45 0.59 18.20 3.63
C LEU A 45 0.25 16.81 4.20
N GLN A 46 1.25 15.97 4.46
CA GLN A 46 1.04 14.67 5.09
C GLN A 46 0.62 14.79 6.56
N ALA A 47 1.17 15.76 7.29
CA ALA A 47 0.75 16.04 8.66
C ALA A 47 -0.71 16.53 8.71
N GLU A 48 -1.11 17.41 7.80
CA GLU A 48 -2.54 17.79 7.64
C GLU A 48 -3.39 16.55 7.33
N GLY A 49 -2.94 15.69 6.42
CA GLY A 49 -3.64 14.46 6.06
C GLY A 49 -3.82 13.48 7.21
N ARG A 50 -2.82 13.40 8.09
CA ARG A 50 -2.87 12.60 9.31
C ARG A 50 -3.92 13.12 10.29
N GLU A 51 -4.05 14.44 10.42
CA GLU A 51 -5.12 15.04 11.23
C GLU A 51 -6.51 14.77 10.62
N VAL A 52 -6.63 14.80 9.28
CA VAL A 52 -7.87 14.40 8.60
C VAL A 52 -8.17 12.92 8.86
N PHE A 53 -7.17 12.04 8.80
CA PHE A 53 -7.33 10.61 9.10
C PHE A 53 -7.83 10.37 10.53
N ALA A 54 -7.20 11.02 11.51
CA ALA A 54 -7.57 10.91 12.91
C ALA A 54 -8.96 11.51 13.20
N GLY A 55 -9.21 12.73 12.71
CA GLY A 55 -10.46 13.45 12.94
C GLY A 55 -11.70 12.81 12.31
N ASN A 56 -11.51 11.98 11.27
CA ASN A 56 -12.59 11.23 10.62
C ASN A 56 -12.73 9.79 11.16
N GLY A 57 -11.96 9.41 12.19
CA GLY A 57 -12.06 8.09 12.80
C GLY A 57 -11.60 6.95 11.89
N CYS A 58 -10.75 7.21 10.89
CA CYS A 58 -10.28 6.16 9.97
C CYS A 58 -9.54 5.04 10.73
N GLY A 59 -8.82 5.41 11.80
CA GLY A 59 -8.13 4.49 12.71
C GLY A 59 -9.07 3.56 13.50
N TYR A 60 -10.38 3.81 13.50
CA TYR A 60 -11.32 2.88 14.11
C TYR A 60 -11.43 1.59 13.30
N CYS A 61 -11.43 1.66 11.97
CA CYS A 61 -11.54 0.47 11.12
C CYS A 61 -10.20 0.02 10.51
N HIS A 62 -9.27 0.95 10.32
CA HIS A 62 -8.01 0.72 9.63
C HIS A 62 -6.82 0.93 10.58
N THR A 63 -6.24 -0.18 11.02
CA THR A 63 -5.03 -0.14 11.85
C THR A 63 -3.81 0.33 11.04
N GLN A 64 -2.81 0.83 11.75
CA GLN A 64 -1.47 1.07 11.22
C GLN A 64 -0.43 0.30 12.06
N GLN A 65 -0.74 -0.97 12.30
CA GLN A 65 0.07 -1.86 13.11
C GLN A 65 -0.04 -3.28 12.59
N VAL A 66 0.90 -3.72 11.77
CA VAL A 66 0.99 -5.11 11.33
C VAL A 66 1.46 -5.97 12.51
N ARG A 67 0.65 -6.95 12.92
CA ARG A 67 0.99 -7.85 14.03
C ARG A 67 1.87 -9.00 13.56
N PRO A 68 2.70 -9.59 14.44
CA PRO A 68 3.54 -10.75 14.11
C PRO A 68 2.73 -12.06 14.11
N ILE A 69 1.67 -12.11 13.30
CA ILE A 69 0.83 -13.30 13.10
C ILE A 69 0.68 -13.61 11.60
N PRO A 70 0.49 -14.88 11.20
CA PRO A 70 0.38 -15.26 9.79
C PRO A 70 -0.68 -14.48 9.00
N GLU A 71 -1.82 -14.15 9.63
CA GLU A 71 -2.96 -13.49 9.00
C GLU A 71 -2.65 -12.05 8.56
N ASP A 72 -1.69 -11.39 9.24
CA ASP A 72 -1.35 -10.00 9.01
C ASP A 72 -0.20 -9.84 7.99
N GLN A 73 0.47 -10.93 7.61
CA GLN A 73 1.63 -10.90 6.69
C GLN A 73 1.31 -10.28 5.33
N VAL A 74 0.04 -10.38 4.90
CA VAL A 74 -0.44 -9.80 3.64
C VAL A 74 -0.38 -8.27 3.62
N PHE A 75 -0.32 -7.61 4.79
CA PHE A 75 -0.27 -6.16 4.90
C PHE A 75 1.15 -5.60 4.96
N GLY A 76 2.15 -6.46 5.23
CA GLY A 76 3.54 -6.06 5.32
C GLY A 76 4.30 -6.84 6.38
N ARG A 77 5.46 -6.30 6.78
CA ARG A 77 6.22 -6.84 7.90
C ARG A 77 5.61 -6.38 9.23
N PRO A 78 5.81 -7.12 10.33
CA PRO A 78 5.46 -6.68 11.67
C PRO A 78 6.00 -5.29 11.95
N SER A 79 5.16 -4.47 12.57
CA SER A 79 5.53 -3.13 12.97
C SER A 79 6.59 -3.19 14.07
N ALA A 80 7.60 -2.33 13.94
CA ALA A 80 8.64 -2.12 14.92
C ALA A 80 8.44 -0.76 15.62
N PRO A 81 8.91 -0.57 16.87
CA PRO A 81 8.76 0.71 17.56
C PRO A 81 9.32 1.92 16.77
N GLY A 82 10.41 1.73 16.03
CA GLY A 82 11.00 2.77 15.17
C GLY A 82 10.16 3.19 13.96
N ASP A 83 9.10 2.44 13.61
CA ASP A 83 8.16 2.83 12.54
C ASP A 83 7.30 4.05 12.94
N PHE A 84 7.23 4.34 14.24
CA PHE A 84 6.36 5.37 14.82
C PHE A 84 7.13 6.58 15.37
N THR A 85 8.45 6.67 15.17
CA THR A 85 9.32 7.71 15.78
C THR A 85 8.81 9.15 15.59
N TYR A 86 8.15 9.45 14.48
CA TYR A 86 7.60 10.79 14.20
C TYR A 86 6.07 10.84 14.26
N GLN A 87 5.44 9.86 14.90
CA GLN A 87 3.99 9.77 15.03
C GLN A 87 3.60 9.88 16.50
N THR A 88 2.98 10.99 16.89
CA THR A 88 2.43 11.14 18.25
C THR A 88 1.07 11.84 18.18
N PRO A 89 0.00 11.29 18.78
CA PRO A 89 -0.09 9.93 19.33
C PRO A 89 -0.06 8.87 18.22
N GLU A 90 0.47 7.69 18.45
CA GLU A 90 0.56 6.63 17.45
C GLU A 90 -0.84 6.17 16.99
N LEU A 91 -1.07 6.12 15.67
CA LEU A 91 -2.38 5.77 15.11
C LEU A 91 -2.50 4.26 14.85
N LEU A 92 -2.19 3.46 15.87
CA LEU A 92 -2.17 1.98 15.78
C LEU A 92 -3.56 1.41 15.43
N GLY A 93 -4.61 2.16 15.74
CA GLY A 93 -6.02 1.82 15.51
C GLY A 93 -6.66 1.13 16.72
N SER A 94 -8.00 1.02 16.70
CA SER A 94 -8.75 0.37 17.79
C SER A 94 -9.22 -1.04 17.43
N GLU A 95 -9.56 -1.28 16.16
CA GLU A 95 -9.97 -2.57 15.63
C GLU A 95 -9.60 -2.68 14.14
N ARG A 96 -9.52 -3.91 13.63
CA ARG A 96 -9.23 -4.19 12.21
C ARG A 96 -10.47 -4.71 11.51
N THR A 97 -11.37 -3.80 11.17
CA THR A 97 -12.54 -4.09 10.32
C THR A 97 -12.16 -4.04 8.85
N GLY A 98 -11.33 -3.07 8.46
CA GLY A 98 -10.73 -2.94 7.14
C GLY A 98 -9.27 -3.42 7.12
N PRO A 99 -8.62 -3.44 5.94
CA PRO A 99 -7.20 -3.76 5.83
C PRO A 99 -6.34 -2.78 6.63
N ASP A 100 -5.18 -3.25 7.10
CA ASP A 100 -4.18 -2.39 7.70
C ASP A 100 -3.52 -1.48 6.65
N LEU A 101 -3.27 -0.23 7.03
CA LEU A 101 -2.82 0.81 6.11
C LEU A 101 -1.34 1.16 6.27
N THR A 102 -0.59 0.50 7.16
CA THR A 102 0.84 0.80 7.40
C THR A 102 1.67 0.79 6.10
N ASN A 103 1.25 0.00 5.10
CA ASN A 103 1.94 -0.16 3.83
C ASN A 103 1.08 0.21 2.61
N VAL A 104 -0.01 0.96 2.79
CA VAL A 104 -0.96 1.25 1.71
C VAL A 104 -0.34 2.08 0.57
N GLY A 105 0.66 2.92 0.86
CA GLY A 105 1.39 3.67 -0.15
C GLY A 105 2.21 2.79 -1.10
N ASN A 106 2.51 1.55 -0.73
CA ASN A 106 3.13 0.56 -1.61
C ASN A 106 2.08 -0.32 -2.30
N THR A 107 1.04 -0.76 -1.59
CA THR A 107 0.03 -1.70 -2.14
C THR A 107 -1.09 -1.03 -2.95
N LYS A 108 -1.29 0.28 -2.76
CA LYS A 108 -2.28 1.12 -3.47
C LYS A 108 -1.66 2.51 -3.77
N PRO A 109 -0.65 2.58 -4.66
CA PRO A 109 0.13 3.80 -4.89
C PRO A 109 -0.56 4.84 -5.79
N SER A 110 -1.75 4.53 -6.33
CA SER A 110 -2.49 5.44 -7.19
C SER A 110 -3.32 6.42 -6.37
N ASP A 111 -3.03 7.72 -6.49
CA ASP A 111 -3.85 8.79 -5.94
C ASP A 111 -5.30 8.74 -6.44
N VAL A 112 -5.50 8.47 -7.74
CA VAL A 112 -6.82 8.27 -8.34
C VAL A 112 -7.59 7.15 -7.66
N TRP A 113 -6.94 6.01 -7.38
CA TRP A 113 -7.58 4.91 -6.66
C TRP A 113 -8.01 5.37 -5.25
N GLN A 114 -7.13 6.05 -4.53
CA GLN A 114 -7.42 6.56 -3.19
C GLN A 114 -8.58 7.57 -3.20
N TYR A 115 -8.62 8.48 -4.18
CA TYR A 115 -9.72 9.43 -4.33
C TYR A 115 -11.05 8.76 -4.66
N ILE A 116 -11.06 7.78 -5.57
CA ILE A 116 -12.28 7.03 -5.89
C ILE A 116 -12.75 6.25 -4.65
N HIS A 117 -11.82 5.59 -3.95
CA HIS A 117 -12.10 4.85 -2.71
C HIS A 117 -12.72 5.74 -1.63
N LEU A 118 -12.15 6.93 -1.39
CA LEU A 118 -12.70 7.89 -0.44
C LEU A 118 -14.05 8.46 -0.89
N TYR A 119 -14.22 8.74 -2.19
CA TYR A 119 -15.47 9.30 -2.71
C TYR A 119 -16.62 8.28 -2.66
N ASP A 120 -16.40 7.05 -3.12
CA ASP A 120 -17.34 5.96 -3.00
C ASP A 120 -16.58 4.62 -2.98
N PRO A 121 -16.37 3.99 -1.81
CA PRO A 121 -15.47 2.85 -1.71
C PRO A 121 -15.93 1.63 -2.51
N ARG A 122 -17.24 1.49 -2.75
CA ARG A 122 -17.82 0.43 -3.59
C ARG A 122 -17.46 0.55 -5.07
N ALA A 123 -16.91 1.69 -5.49
CA ALA A 123 -16.44 1.90 -6.84
C ALA A 123 -15.17 1.13 -7.21
N VAL A 124 -14.36 0.79 -6.20
CA VAL A 124 -13.09 0.06 -6.36
C VAL A 124 -13.04 -1.22 -5.53
N VAL A 125 -13.89 -1.33 -4.51
CA VAL A 125 -14.04 -2.50 -3.63
C VAL A 125 -15.54 -2.74 -3.43
N PRO A 126 -16.22 -3.46 -4.35
CA PRO A 126 -17.69 -3.58 -4.38
C PRO A 126 -18.34 -4.02 -3.06
N GLU A 127 -17.66 -4.88 -2.31
CA GLU A 127 -18.06 -5.44 -1.02
C GLU A 127 -17.73 -4.54 0.18
N SER A 128 -17.19 -3.33 -0.05
CA SER A 128 -16.73 -2.46 1.03
C SER A 128 -17.87 -1.95 1.90
N ILE A 129 -17.71 -2.14 3.21
CA ILE A 129 -18.57 -1.55 4.25
C ILE A 129 -18.09 -0.17 4.71
N MET A 130 -16.98 0.34 4.16
CA MET A 130 -16.45 1.65 4.51
C MET A 130 -17.48 2.74 4.15
N PRO A 131 -17.73 3.73 5.04
CA PRO A 131 -18.54 4.88 4.71
C PRO A 131 -17.96 5.67 3.53
N ASN A 132 -18.81 6.38 2.78
CA ASN A 132 -18.31 7.28 1.76
C ASN A 132 -17.95 8.64 2.38
N PHE A 133 -16.88 9.26 1.89
CA PHE A 133 -16.37 10.55 2.36
C PHE A 133 -16.60 11.64 1.31
N LYS A 134 -17.77 11.65 0.66
CA LYS A 134 -18.12 12.62 -0.40
C LYS A 134 -17.97 14.08 0.04
N PHE A 135 -18.07 14.37 1.34
CA PHE A 135 -17.86 15.71 1.90
C PHE A 135 -16.42 16.22 1.80
N LEU A 136 -15.43 15.33 1.58
CA LEU A 136 -14.04 15.72 1.28
C LEU A 136 -13.87 16.15 -0.18
N PHE A 137 -14.93 16.16 -0.98
CA PHE A 137 -14.93 16.49 -2.39
C PHE A 137 -15.96 17.57 -2.71
N ARG A 138 -15.72 18.30 -3.79
CA ARG A 138 -16.66 19.27 -4.36
C ARG A 138 -17.08 18.83 -5.75
N VAL A 139 -18.34 19.06 -6.08
CA VAL A 139 -18.86 18.87 -7.44
C VAL A 139 -18.96 20.25 -8.09
N VAL A 140 -18.32 20.42 -9.23
CA VAL A 140 -18.33 21.66 -10.00
C VAL A 140 -18.66 21.39 -11.46
N ASP A 141 -19.23 22.35 -12.18
CA ASP A 141 -19.64 22.13 -13.57
C ASP A 141 -18.45 21.80 -14.49
N LYS A 142 -17.29 22.40 -14.23
CA LYS A 142 -16.05 22.17 -14.96
C LYS A 142 -14.84 22.24 -14.02
N ALA A 143 -13.86 21.37 -14.27
CA ALA A 143 -12.60 21.38 -13.52
C ALA A 143 -11.89 22.74 -13.67
N PRO A 144 -11.47 23.39 -12.56
CA PRO A 144 -10.67 24.61 -12.64
C PRO A 144 -9.31 24.38 -13.31
N PRO A 145 -8.69 25.43 -13.88
CA PRO A 145 -7.35 25.31 -14.45
C PRO A 145 -6.35 24.75 -13.43
N GLY A 146 -5.60 23.73 -13.82
CA GLY A 146 -4.59 23.08 -12.97
C GLY A 146 -5.13 22.02 -12.01
N GLU A 147 -6.43 21.78 -11.98
CA GLU A 147 -7.02 20.70 -11.18
C GLU A 147 -7.55 19.57 -12.07
N THR A 148 -7.23 18.34 -11.70
CA THR A 148 -7.70 17.13 -12.38
C THR A 148 -8.95 16.60 -11.67
N ALA A 149 -10.01 16.37 -12.44
CA ALA A 149 -11.20 15.69 -11.93
C ALA A 149 -10.91 14.24 -11.57
N VAL A 150 -11.51 13.76 -10.49
CA VAL A 150 -11.48 12.34 -10.14
C VAL A 150 -12.34 11.58 -11.15
N PRO A 151 -11.79 10.58 -11.87
CA PRO A 151 -12.54 9.78 -12.83
C PRO A 151 -13.42 8.75 -12.11
N VAL A 152 -14.46 9.23 -11.41
CA VAL A 152 -15.43 8.37 -10.72
C VAL A 152 -16.22 7.57 -11.76
N PRO A 153 -16.36 6.23 -11.61
CA PRO A 153 -17.12 5.43 -12.55
C PRO A 153 -18.56 5.94 -12.67
N ALA A 154 -19.12 5.89 -13.90
CA ALA A 154 -20.40 6.52 -14.22
C ALA A 154 -21.55 6.14 -13.26
N GLN A 155 -21.58 4.90 -12.79
CA GLN A 155 -22.59 4.41 -11.83
C GLN A 155 -22.52 5.08 -10.44
N PHE A 156 -21.37 5.63 -10.06
CA PHE A 156 -21.15 6.31 -8.77
C PHE A 156 -20.95 7.83 -8.92
N ALA A 157 -20.83 8.32 -10.15
CA ALA A 157 -20.60 9.72 -10.46
C ALA A 157 -21.83 10.58 -10.12
N PRO A 158 -21.65 11.88 -9.81
CA PRO A 158 -22.77 12.79 -9.63
C PRO A 158 -23.57 12.93 -10.93
N ALA A 159 -24.87 13.22 -10.81
CA ALA A 159 -25.75 13.39 -11.98
C ALA A 159 -25.33 14.53 -12.92
N ARG A 160 -24.64 15.55 -12.40
CA ARG A 160 -24.06 16.67 -13.15
C ARG A 160 -22.74 17.11 -12.53
N GLY A 161 -21.87 17.69 -13.35
CA GLY A 161 -20.58 18.22 -12.93
C GLY A 161 -19.49 17.15 -12.80
N VAL A 162 -18.32 17.58 -12.32
CA VAL A 162 -17.13 16.77 -12.10
C VAL A 162 -16.70 16.84 -10.64
N VAL A 163 -16.12 15.74 -10.16
CA VAL A 163 -15.66 15.60 -8.78
C VAL A 163 -14.24 16.12 -8.66
N ILE A 164 -14.00 17.06 -7.74
CA ILE A 164 -12.67 17.62 -7.46
C ILE A 164 -12.34 17.41 -5.97
N PRO A 165 -11.15 16.89 -5.63
CA PRO A 165 -10.75 16.75 -4.23
C PRO A 165 -10.54 18.13 -3.58
N THR A 166 -11.03 18.28 -2.35
CA THR A 166 -10.69 19.44 -1.50
C THR A 166 -9.24 19.36 -1.03
N GLN A 167 -8.76 20.42 -0.37
CA GLN A 167 -7.45 20.40 0.28
C GLN A 167 -7.33 19.25 1.30
N GLN A 168 -8.37 19.00 2.09
CA GLN A 168 -8.39 17.90 3.06
C GLN A 168 -8.29 16.53 2.38
N ALA A 169 -8.97 16.32 1.25
CA ALA A 169 -8.82 15.09 0.47
C ALA A 169 -7.39 14.92 -0.06
N LYS A 170 -6.80 16.00 -0.61
CA LYS A 170 -5.42 15.98 -1.12
C LYS A 170 -4.42 15.67 0.00
N ALA A 171 -4.62 16.28 1.18
CA ALA A 171 -3.81 16.03 2.36
C ALA A 171 -3.93 14.59 2.83
N LEU A 172 -5.15 14.07 2.97
CA LEU A 172 -5.41 12.69 3.38
C LEU A 172 -4.75 11.68 2.43
N VAL A 173 -4.91 11.87 1.11
CA VAL A 173 -4.28 10.99 0.12
C VAL A 173 -2.76 11.11 0.18
N ALA A 174 -2.19 12.30 0.38
CA ALA A 174 -0.74 12.45 0.56
C ALA A 174 -0.22 11.70 1.79
N TYR A 175 -0.97 11.70 2.90
CA TYR A 175 -0.66 10.91 4.09
C TYR A 175 -0.73 9.41 3.80
N LEU A 176 -1.82 8.92 3.21
CA LEU A 176 -1.99 7.49 2.87
C LEU A 176 -0.86 7.01 1.95
N LEU A 177 -0.51 7.79 0.92
CA LEU A 177 0.58 7.45 0.01
C LEU A 177 1.98 7.53 0.66
N SER A 178 2.11 8.20 1.81
CA SER A 178 3.37 8.22 2.59
C SER A 178 3.56 6.98 3.46
N LEU A 179 2.49 6.22 3.73
CA LEU A 179 2.54 5.01 4.54
C LEU A 179 3.19 3.86 3.75
N LYS A 180 4.50 3.72 3.91
CA LYS A 180 5.33 2.73 3.21
C LYS A 180 6.25 2.04 4.19
N GLN A 181 6.10 0.73 4.35
CA GLN A 181 7.05 -0.06 5.12
C GLN A 181 8.26 -0.42 4.26
N THR A 182 9.44 0.02 4.70
CA THR A 182 10.71 -0.50 4.19
C THR A 182 11.06 -1.81 4.92
N PRO A 183 11.57 -2.84 4.23
CA PRO A 183 12.10 -4.04 4.88
C PRO A 183 13.16 -3.70 5.93
N ILE A 184 13.13 -4.39 7.07
CA ILE A 184 14.20 -4.30 8.07
C ILE A 184 15.28 -5.32 7.72
N PRO A 185 16.53 -4.91 7.44
CA PRO A 185 17.62 -5.85 7.17
C PRO A 185 17.77 -6.88 8.31
N GLY A 186 17.77 -8.16 7.96
CA GLY A 186 17.96 -9.25 8.92
C GLY A 186 16.72 -9.67 9.73
N TYR A 187 15.56 -9.03 9.53
CA TYR A 187 14.32 -9.46 10.17
C TYR A 187 13.62 -10.55 9.34
N SER A 188 13.27 -11.67 9.98
CA SER A 188 12.45 -12.75 9.40
C SER A 188 11.31 -13.09 10.37
N MET A 189 10.12 -13.37 9.81
CA MET A 189 8.86 -13.64 10.53
C MET A 189 8.90 -14.79 11.54
N ASN A 190 9.99 -15.56 11.57
CA ASN A 190 10.12 -16.78 12.39
C ASN A 190 10.73 -16.54 13.78
N GLY A 191 10.98 -15.29 14.18
CA GLY A 191 11.45 -14.94 15.52
C GLY A 191 10.29 -14.66 16.47
N GLY A 192 9.99 -15.60 17.36
CA GLY A 192 8.98 -15.41 18.42
C GLY A 192 9.28 -14.20 19.30
N MET A 193 8.21 -13.63 19.89
CA MET A 193 8.29 -12.55 20.86
C MET A 193 9.30 -12.88 21.97
N GLY A 194 10.41 -12.15 22.02
CA GLY A 194 11.35 -12.23 23.15
C GLY A 194 12.77 -11.89 22.78
N GLY A 195 13.15 -10.63 23.04
CA GLY A 195 14.56 -10.26 23.18
C GLY A 195 14.91 -8.98 22.45
N MET A 196 14.90 -7.87 23.20
CA MET A 196 15.87 -6.81 22.97
C MET A 196 17.26 -7.44 22.91
N THR A 197 17.83 -7.56 21.71
CA THR A 197 19.27 -7.47 21.55
C THR A 197 19.54 -6.45 20.45
N SER A 198 20.11 -5.33 20.86
CA SER A 198 20.74 -4.38 19.96
C SER A 198 21.82 -5.10 19.17
N ALA A 199 21.53 -5.47 17.93
CA ALA A 199 22.55 -5.79 16.96
C ALA A 199 22.88 -4.51 16.20
N ALA A 200 24.10 -4.00 16.41
CA ALA A 200 24.69 -2.94 15.62
C ALA A 200 24.64 -3.28 14.11
N PRO A 201 24.61 -2.27 13.21
CA PRO A 201 24.52 -2.52 11.78
C PRO A 201 25.79 -3.21 11.27
N SER A 202 25.65 -4.45 10.81
CA SER A 202 26.66 -5.09 9.97
C SER A 202 26.75 -4.37 8.61
N PRO A 203 27.96 -4.25 8.03
CA PRO A 203 28.15 -3.47 6.82
C PRO A 203 27.36 -4.05 5.65
N SER A 204 26.78 -3.13 4.88
CA SER A 204 25.95 -3.33 3.71
C SER A 204 26.43 -4.48 2.83
N ALA A 205 25.65 -5.56 2.80
CA ALA A 205 25.69 -6.48 1.67
C ALA A 205 25.18 -5.72 0.43
N PRO A 206 25.84 -5.83 -0.73
CA PRO A 206 25.35 -5.22 -1.96
C PRO A 206 23.95 -5.74 -2.27
N ALA A 207 23.12 -4.87 -2.87
CA ALA A 207 21.76 -5.17 -3.28
C ALA A 207 21.67 -6.58 -3.86
N SER A 208 21.02 -7.47 -3.10
CA SER A 208 20.81 -8.84 -3.51
C SER A 208 19.95 -8.80 -4.77
N SER A 209 20.56 -9.00 -5.93
CA SER A 209 19.88 -9.42 -7.13
C SER A 209 19.02 -10.62 -6.75
N ALA A 210 17.70 -10.53 -6.96
CA ALA A 210 16.79 -11.65 -6.76
C ALA A 210 17.42 -12.94 -7.33
N PRO A 211 17.46 -14.04 -6.57
CA PRO A 211 18.08 -15.25 -7.05
C PRO A 211 17.32 -15.74 -8.28
N ALA A 212 18.01 -15.77 -9.42
CA ALA A 212 17.51 -16.45 -10.61
C ALA A 212 17.35 -17.93 -10.23
N ALA A 213 16.10 -18.39 -10.10
CA ALA A 213 15.82 -19.79 -9.87
C ALA A 213 16.40 -20.60 -11.05
N ALA A 214 17.37 -21.48 -10.74
CA ALA A 214 18.08 -22.32 -11.71
C ALA A 214 17.26 -23.56 -12.14
N GLY A 215 15.96 -23.38 -12.40
CA GLY A 215 15.09 -24.35 -13.06
C GLY A 215 14.61 -23.78 -14.39
N ALA A 216 14.32 -24.64 -15.36
CA ALA A 216 13.65 -24.20 -16.59
C ALA A 216 12.32 -23.53 -16.20
N TYR A 217 12.16 -22.26 -16.56
CA TYR A 217 10.94 -21.51 -16.28
C TYR A 217 9.74 -22.26 -16.89
N SER A 218 8.74 -22.53 -16.06
CA SER A 218 7.43 -23.01 -16.47
C SER A 218 6.39 -22.11 -15.85
N TYR A 219 5.44 -21.66 -16.65
CA TYR A 219 4.33 -20.85 -16.17
C TYR A 219 3.50 -21.63 -15.14
N ASP A 220 3.27 -21.01 -13.99
CA ASP A 220 2.35 -21.49 -12.95
C ASP A 220 1.15 -20.53 -12.89
N ALA A 221 -0.01 -21.02 -13.31
CA ALA A 221 -1.23 -20.21 -13.36
C ALA A 221 -1.71 -19.76 -11.98
N GLY A 222 -1.59 -20.60 -10.96
CA GLY A 222 -2.00 -20.26 -9.59
C GLY A 222 -1.07 -19.21 -9.00
N LYS A 223 0.23 -19.31 -9.26
CA LYS A 223 1.20 -18.27 -8.89
C LYS A 223 0.94 -16.96 -9.63
N GLY A 224 0.70 -17.01 -10.94
CA GLY A 224 0.38 -15.84 -11.76
C GLY A 224 -0.88 -15.10 -11.27
N GLU A 225 -1.93 -15.85 -10.95
CA GLU A 225 -3.17 -15.30 -10.37
C GLU A 225 -2.93 -14.65 -9.00
N ALA A 226 -2.18 -15.31 -8.11
CA ALA A 226 -1.87 -14.77 -6.79
C ALA A 226 -1.06 -13.48 -6.89
N LEU A 227 -0.05 -13.44 -7.76
CA LEU A 227 0.75 -12.25 -8.04
C LEU A 227 -0.09 -11.13 -8.65
N PHE A 228 -0.95 -11.43 -9.62
CA PHE A 228 -1.87 -10.46 -10.21
C PHE A 228 -2.83 -9.88 -9.15
N THR A 229 -3.39 -10.75 -8.30
CA THR A 229 -4.29 -10.35 -7.23
C THR A 229 -3.58 -9.40 -6.26
N ALA A 230 -2.33 -9.71 -5.89
CA ALA A 230 -1.55 -8.88 -4.98
C ALA A 230 -1.15 -7.51 -5.56
N ASN A 231 -0.84 -7.44 -6.86
CA ASN A 231 -0.15 -6.27 -7.45
C ASN A 231 -1.00 -5.45 -8.42
N CYS A 232 -1.94 -6.09 -9.14
CA CYS A 232 -2.62 -5.49 -10.29
C CYS A 232 -4.11 -5.27 -10.05
N SER A 233 -4.76 -6.21 -9.32
CA SER A 233 -6.23 -6.28 -9.18
C SER A 233 -6.85 -5.03 -8.55
N ALA A 234 -6.09 -4.30 -7.73
CA ALA A 234 -6.54 -3.06 -7.12
C ALA A 234 -7.08 -2.05 -8.14
N CYS A 235 -6.41 -1.94 -9.28
CA CYS A 235 -6.74 -0.98 -10.33
C CYS A 235 -7.40 -1.67 -11.53
N HIS A 236 -6.89 -2.84 -11.92
CA HIS A 236 -7.39 -3.56 -13.10
C HIS A 236 -8.58 -4.48 -12.81
N GLN A 237 -8.99 -4.60 -11.54
CA GLN A 237 -10.00 -5.51 -11.03
C GLN A 237 -9.62 -6.98 -11.23
N THR A 238 -10.19 -7.88 -10.43
CA THR A 238 -9.97 -9.33 -10.59
C THR A 238 -10.54 -9.87 -11.91
N THR A 239 -11.51 -9.15 -12.50
CA THR A 239 -12.11 -9.45 -13.81
C THR A 239 -11.30 -8.92 -14.98
N GLY A 240 -10.22 -8.16 -14.74
CA GLY A 240 -9.41 -7.53 -15.79
C GLY A 240 -10.14 -6.41 -16.55
N GLU A 241 -11.33 -5.98 -16.10
CA GLU A 241 -12.14 -4.95 -16.78
C GLU A 241 -11.65 -3.53 -16.48
N GLY A 242 -10.82 -3.36 -15.44
CA GLY A 242 -10.41 -2.06 -14.96
C GLY A 242 -11.60 -1.21 -14.54
N ILE A 243 -11.42 0.11 -14.62
CA ILE A 243 -12.46 1.08 -14.33
C ILE A 243 -12.50 2.08 -15.48
N PRO A 244 -13.55 2.07 -16.33
CA PRO A 244 -13.65 2.98 -17.45
C PRO A 244 -13.39 4.45 -17.06
N GLY A 245 -12.44 5.09 -17.75
CA GLY A 245 -11.99 6.46 -17.47
C GLY A 245 -10.94 6.60 -16.37
N ALA A 246 -10.76 5.61 -15.49
CA ALA A 246 -9.76 5.63 -14.43
C ALA A 246 -8.61 4.64 -14.68
N PHE A 247 -8.91 3.36 -14.89
CA PHE A 247 -7.92 2.30 -15.11
C PHE A 247 -8.31 1.47 -16.34
N PRO A 248 -7.40 1.26 -17.30
CA PRO A 248 -7.75 0.56 -18.53
C PRO A 248 -8.07 -0.91 -18.32
N PRO A 249 -8.93 -1.50 -19.17
CA PRO A 249 -9.15 -2.94 -19.18
C PRO A 249 -7.89 -3.66 -19.67
N LEU A 250 -7.62 -4.83 -19.09
CA LEU A 250 -6.67 -5.84 -19.59
C LEU A 250 -7.38 -6.91 -20.43
N LYS A 251 -8.65 -7.19 -20.10
CA LYS A 251 -9.55 -8.04 -20.88
C LYS A 251 -9.81 -7.44 -22.27
N GLY A 252 -9.49 -8.18 -23.32
CA GLY A 252 -9.67 -7.75 -24.72
C GLY A 252 -8.81 -6.55 -25.12
N ASN A 253 -7.77 -6.24 -24.34
CA ASN A 253 -6.86 -5.13 -24.64
C ASN A 253 -5.88 -5.55 -25.73
N ALA A 254 -5.79 -4.77 -26.82
CA ALA A 254 -4.94 -5.08 -27.96
C ALA A 254 -3.43 -5.16 -27.65
N ALA A 255 -2.96 -4.55 -26.56
CA ALA A 255 -1.57 -4.69 -26.11
C ALA A 255 -1.36 -6.01 -25.36
N VAL A 256 -2.34 -6.44 -24.54
CA VAL A 256 -2.30 -7.69 -23.80
C VAL A 256 -2.49 -8.87 -24.74
N ASP A 257 -3.44 -8.77 -25.67
CA ASP A 257 -3.80 -9.84 -26.61
C ASP A 257 -3.01 -9.77 -27.94
N ASN A 258 -1.81 -9.16 -27.91
CA ASN A 258 -0.93 -9.12 -29.07
C ASN A 258 0.02 -10.33 -29.12
N ASP A 259 0.28 -10.84 -30.32
CA ASP A 259 1.33 -11.84 -30.56
C ASP A 259 2.72 -11.37 -30.13
N ASP A 260 3.04 -10.07 -30.33
CA ASP A 260 4.26 -9.44 -29.81
C ASP A 260 4.02 -8.92 -28.37
N PRO A 261 4.63 -9.55 -27.34
CA PRO A 261 4.41 -9.17 -25.96
C PRO A 261 5.20 -7.92 -25.53
N THR A 262 6.03 -7.34 -26.41
CA THR A 262 7.00 -6.29 -26.02
C THR A 262 6.33 -5.10 -25.34
N LEU A 263 5.23 -4.59 -25.89
CA LEU A 263 4.51 -3.44 -25.30
C LEU A 263 3.88 -3.79 -23.94
N HIS A 264 3.33 -4.99 -23.81
CA HIS A 264 2.72 -5.47 -22.58
C HIS A 264 3.75 -5.61 -21.47
N ILE A 265 4.85 -6.33 -21.74
CA ILE A 265 5.96 -6.50 -20.81
C ILE A 265 6.56 -5.13 -20.42
N HIS A 266 6.79 -4.26 -21.40
CA HIS A 266 7.33 -2.91 -21.16
C HIS A 266 6.41 -2.10 -20.23
N THR A 267 5.10 -2.17 -20.45
CA THR A 267 4.10 -1.48 -19.62
C THR A 267 4.13 -1.97 -18.17
N VAL A 268 4.23 -3.28 -17.93
CA VAL A 268 4.34 -3.83 -16.57
C VAL A 268 5.66 -3.42 -15.90
N LEU A 269 6.78 -3.49 -16.62
CA LEU A 269 8.10 -3.13 -16.09
C LEU A 269 8.20 -1.65 -15.74
N HIS A 270 7.73 -0.77 -16.62
CA HIS A 270 8.05 0.65 -16.60
C HIS A 270 6.87 1.55 -16.26
N GLY A 271 5.68 0.97 -16.11
CA GLY A 271 4.44 1.68 -15.86
C GLY A 271 3.90 2.35 -17.12
N ALA A 272 2.80 3.08 -16.94
CA ALA A 272 2.13 3.83 -18.00
C ALA A 272 1.44 5.06 -17.43
N HIS A 273 1.30 6.10 -18.25
CA HIS A 273 0.55 7.30 -17.91
C HIS A 273 -0.03 7.94 -19.18
N GLY A 274 -1.23 8.51 -19.08
CA GLY A 274 -1.82 9.29 -20.18
C GLY A 274 -2.17 8.48 -21.44
N VAL A 275 -2.39 7.17 -21.31
CA VAL A 275 -2.67 6.27 -22.43
C VAL A 275 -4.09 6.44 -22.95
N THR A 276 -4.30 6.20 -24.25
CA THR A 276 -5.64 6.19 -24.87
C THR A 276 -5.90 4.80 -25.43
N ILE A 277 -6.99 4.17 -24.98
CA ILE A 277 -7.37 2.81 -25.37
C ILE A 277 -8.83 2.84 -25.81
N GLY A 278 -9.12 2.40 -27.04
CA GLY A 278 -10.49 2.40 -27.57
C GLY A 278 -11.17 3.78 -27.57
N GLY A 279 -10.39 4.86 -27.72
CA GLY A 279 -10.90 6.24 -27.67
C GLY A 279 -11.12 6.81 -26.26
N VAL A 280 -10.91 6.03 -25.20
CA VAL A 280 -10.98 6.49 -23.81
C VAL A 280 -9.57 6.85 -23.33
N LYS A 281 -9.40 8.08 -22.82
CA LYS A 281 -8.15 8.54 -22.24
C LYS A 281 -8.07 8.18 -20.75
N TYR A 282 -6.98 7.53 -20.37
CA TYR A 282 -6.67 7.15 -18.99
C TYR A 282 -5.50 7.97 -18.48
N THR A 283 -5.75 8.84 -17.50
CA THR A 283 -4.74 9.75 -16.94
C THR A 283 -4.07 9.22 -15.69
N SER A 284 -4.59 8.15 -15.10
CA SER A 284 -4.00 7.49 -13.93
C SER A 284 -2.61 6.95 -14.24
N VAL A 285 -1.73 7.03 -13.26
CA VAL A 285 -0.37 6.48 -13.34
C VAL A 285 -0.41 5.01 -12.91
N MET A 286 0.00 4.13 -13.81
CA MET A 286 0.37 2.76 -13.48
C MET A 286 1.84 2.76 -13.00
N PRO A 287 2.13 2.29 -11.77
CA PRO A 287 3.48 2.27 -11.24
C PRO A 287 4.38 1.27 -11.99
N PRO A 288 5.71 1.49 -12.02
CA PRO A 288 6.66 0.52 -12.57
C PRO A 288 6.92 -0.63 -11.60
N PHE A 289 6.95 -1.86 -12.09
CA PHE A 289 7.25 -3.06 -11.29
C PHE A 289 8.67 -3.61 -11.50
N ALA A 290 9.47 -2.99 -12.38
CA ALA A 290 10.84 -3.44 -12.64
C ALA A 290 11.71 -3.54 -11.37
N GLY A 291 11.57 -2.61 -10.41
CA GLY A 291 12.35 -2.65 -9.16
C GLY A 291 11.76 -3.56 -8.08
N GLN A 292 10.57 -4.12 -8.29
CA GLN A 292 9.77 -4.78 -7.25
C GLN A 292 9.61 -6.28 -7.49
N LEU A 293 9.56 -6.70 -8.75
CA LEU A 293 9.26 -8.07 -9.14
C LEU A 293 10.39 -8.65 -10.00
N SER A 294 10.68 -9.94 -9.78
CA SER A 294 11.64 -10.70 -10.57
C SER A 294 11.12 -10.95 -11.99
N ASP A 295 12.00 -11.35 -12.91
CA ASP A 295 11.59 -11.69 -14.28
C ASP A 295 10.63 -12.88 -14.33
N ALA A 296 10.79 -13.84 -13.41
CA ALA A 296 9.87 -14.98 -13.30
C ALA A 296 8.48 -14.54 -12.82
N ASP A 297 8.42 -13.66 -11.82
CA ASP A 297 7.14 -13.16 -11.31
C ASP A 297 6.41 -12.31 -12.35
N ILE A 298 7.14 -11.47 -13.10
CA ILE A 298 6.55 -10.70 -14.20
C ILE A 298 6.10 -11.61 -15.32
N ALA A 299 6.86 -12.65 -15.68
CA ALA A 299 6.43 -13.62 -16.68
C ALA A 299 5.15 -14.35 -16.26
N ASP A 300 5.02 -14.74 -14.99
CA ASP A 300 3.81 -15.38 -14.46
C ASP A 300 2.59 -14.44 -14.48
N ILE A 301 2.77 -13.16 -14.10
CA ILE A 301 1.71 -12.14 -14.18
C ILE A 301 1.28 -11.93 -15.64
N VAL A 302 2.24 -11.68 -16.54
CA VAL A 302 1.96 -11.41 -17.96
C VAL A 302 1.26 -12.61 -18.60
N ASN A 303 1.69 -13.84 -18.28
CA ASN A 303 1.04 -15.06 -18.78
C ASN A 303 -0.38 -15.24 -18.25
N TYR A 304 -0.62 -14.93 -16.98
CA TYR A 304 -1.97 -14.92 -16.43
C TYR A 304 -2.86 -13.91 -17.13
N GLU A 305 -2.40 -12.67 -17.33
CA GLU A 305 -3.15 -11.63 -18.03
C GLU A 305 -3.44 -12.02 -19.50
N ARG A 306 -2.50 -12.67 -20.18
CA ARG A 306 -2.61 -13.10 -21.59
C ARG A 306 -3.47 -14.33 -21.81
N SER A 307 -3.74 -15.11 -20.77
CA SER A 307 -4.57 -16.33 -20.81
C SER A 307 -5.91 -16.18 -20.07
N SER A 308 -6.13 -15.07 -19.38
CA SER A 308 -7.34 -14.80 -18.61
C SER A 308 -8.40 -14.02 -19.40
N TRP A 309 -9.65 -14.13 -18.95
CA TRP A 309 -10.79 -13.32 -19.40
C TRP A 309 -11.11 -13.38 -20.90
N GLY A 310 -10.63 -14.42 -21.61
CA GLY A 310 -10.80 -14.61 -23.05
C GLY A 310 -9.64 -14.10 -23.91
N ASN A 311 -8.57 -13.58 -23.28
CA ASN A 311 -7.30 -13.33 -23.96
C ASN A 311 -6.67 -14.68 -24.35
N HIS A 312 -6.03 -14.75 -25.52
CA HIS A 312 -5.58 -16.01 -26.13
C HIS A 312 -4.17 -15.90 -26.72
N SER A 313 -3.37 -14.99 -26.18
CA SER A 313 -2.05 -14.69 -26.68
C SER A 313 -0.97 -15.62 -26.15
N LYS A 314 0.11 -15.78 -26.93
CA LYS A 314 1.22 -16.69 -26.59
C LYS A 314 1.85 -16.33 -25.25
N HIS A 315 2.18 -17.36 -24.47
CA HIS A 315 2.94 -17.16 -23.24
C HIS A 315 4.34 -16.61 -23.52
N VAL A 316 4.82 -15.82 -22.58
CA VAL A 316 6.15 -15.24 -22.54
C VAL A 316 7.05 -16.04 -21.61
N THR A 317 8.36 -15.89 -21.80
CA THR A 317 9.39 -16.51 -20.98
C THR A 317 10.11 -15.47 -20.11
N THR A 318 10.87 -15.93 -19.13
CA THR A 318 11.80 -15.07 -18.38
C THR A 318 12.81 -14.36 -19.26
N ALA A 319 13.24 -15.00 -20.37
CA ALA A 319 14.15 -14.40 -21.33
C ALA A 319 13.52 -13.23 -22.08
N ASP A 320 12.23 -13.31 -22.43
CA ASP A 320 11.49 -12.21 -23.05
C ASP A 320 11.42 -11.01 -22.10
N VAL A 321 11.10 -11.26 -20.83
CA VAL A 321 11.05 -10.21 -19.80
C VAL A 321 12.42 -9.57 -19.59
N ALA A 322 13.47 -10.38 -19.45
CA ALA A 322 14.84 -9.89 -19.30
C ALA A 322 15.29 -9.05 -20.50
N ALA A 323 14.93 -9.47 -21.72
CA ALA A 323 15.26 -8.75 -22.95
C ALA A 323 14.57 -7.38 -23.03
N VAL A 324 13.31 -7.27 -22.62
CA VAL A 324 12.60 -5.98 -22.56
C VAL A 324 13.17 -5.11 -21.44
N ARG A 325 13.40 -5.68 -20.25
CA ARG A 325 13.98 -4.97 -19.10
C ARG A 325 15.34 -4.35 -19.41
N ALA A 326 16.20 -5.06 -20.13
CA ALA A 326 17.54 -4.59 -20.49
C ALA A 326 17.52 -3.39 -21.45
N LYS A 327 16.42 -3.18 -22.21
CA LYS A 327 16.29 -2.07 -23.15
C LYS A 327 16.04 -0.71 -22.47
N GLY A 328 15.67 -0.69 -21.18
CA GLY A 328 15.43 0.55 -20.43
C GLY A 328 14.08 1.22 -20.74
N LYS A 329 13.86 2.39 -20.15
CA LYS A 329 12.66 3.24 -20.32
C LYS A 329 12.74 4.10 -21.58
#